data_AF-A0A2P5LNK4-F1
#
_entry.id   AF-A0A2P5LNK4-F1
#
_cell.length_a   1.000
_cell.length_b   1.000
_cell.length_c   1.000
_cell.angle_alpha   90.00
_cell.angle_beta   90.00
_cell.angle_gamma   90.00
#
_symmetry.space_group_name_H-M   'P 1'
#
loop_
_entity.id
_entity.type
_entity.pdbx_description
1 polymer ?
#
loop_
_entity_poly.entity_id
_entity_poly.type
_entity_poly.pdbx_seq_one_letter_code
_entity_poly.pdbx_strand_id
1 'polypeptide(L)'
;ARADYVFGCMKANGDTRLSLEQCSCSIDVIATILPYERYVTAETVASVNQQAGQVGALMRNTDAARDALQELRRAQAEAQVRCF
;
A
#
# COMPACT_ATOMS: atom_id res chain seq x y z
N ALA A 1 1.44 -10.51 2.91
CA ALA A 1 1.89 -9.13 2.61
C ALA A 1 2.61 -9.01 1.27
N ARG A 2 3.87 -9.46 1.12
CA ARG A 2 4.63 -9.22 -0.13
C ARG A 2 3.98 -9.80 -1.39
N ALA A 3 3.59 -11.09 -1.34
CA ALA A 3 2.93 -11.74 -2.46
C ALA A 3 1.57 -11.10 -2.76
N ASP A 4 0.79 -10.78 -1.73
CA ASP A 4 -0.53 -10.13 -1.89
C ASP A 4 -0.41 -8.75 -2.51
N TYR A 5 0.60 -7.97 -2.10
CA TYR A 5 0.91 -6.67 -2.70
C TYR A 5 1.26 -6.83 -4.18
N VAL A 6 2.17 -7.75 -4.53
CA VAL A 6 2.59 -7.97 -5.91
C VAL A 6 1.39 -8.40 -6.76
N PHE A 7 0.56 -9.30 -6.23
CA PHE A 7 -0.66 -9.74 -6.90
C PHE A 7 -1.63 -8.57 -7.14
N GLY A 8 -1.94 -7.77 -6.13
CA GLY A 8 -2.82 -6.60 -6.27
C GLY A 8 -2.26 -5.53 -7.19
N CYS A 9 -0.96 -5.28 -7.12
CA CYS A 9 -0.25 -4.35 -8.00
C CYS A 9 -0.30 -4.80 -9.46
N MET A 10 -0.07 -6.09 -9.75
CA MET A 10 -0.17 -6.62 -11.11
C MET A 10 -1.58 -6.43 -11.68
N LYS A 11 -2.62 -6.70 -10.87
CA LYS A 11 -4.02 -6.51 -11.26
C LYS A 11 -4.33 -5.07 -11.64
N ALA A 12 -3.69 -4.10 -10.99
CA ALA A 12 -3.83 -2.68 -11.32
C ALA A 12 -2.99 -2.24 -12.54
N ASN A 13 -1.97 -3.01 -12.92
CA ASN A 13 -0.95 -2.63 -13.91
C ASN A 13 -0.85 -3.60 -15.11
N GLY A 14 -1.92 -4.35 -15.40
CA GLY A 14 -2.05 -5.11 -16.65
C GLY A 14 -1.57 -6.56 -16.64
N ASP A 15 -1.25 -7.14 -15.47
CA ASP A 15 -0.94 -8.59 -15.30
C ASP A 15 0.15 -9.14 -16.26
N THR A 16 1.15 -8.32 -16.61
CA THR A 16 2.24 -8.75 -17.50
C THR A 16 3.49 -9.19 -16.73
N ARG A 17 4.44 -9.83 -17.43
CA ARG A 17 5.76 -10.11 -16.87
C ARG A 17 6.51 -8.84 -16.44
N LEU A 18 6.35 -7.74 -17.20
CA LEU A 18 6.91 -6.43 -16.83
C LEU A 18 6.26 -5.93 -15.53
N SER A 19 4.94 -6.01 -15.42
CA SER A 19 4.21 -5.61 -14.21
C SER A 19 4.69 -6.41 -12.99
N LEU A 20 4.95 -7.72 -13.14
CA LEU A 20 5.52 -8.53 -12.06
C LEU A 20 6.88 -8.00 -11.59
N GLU A 21 7.76 -7.63 -12.51
CA GLU A 21 9.10 -7.10 -12.20
C GLU A 21 9.00 -5.74 -11.50
N GLN A 22 8.18 -4.82 -12.02
CA GLN A 22 7.95 -3.50 -11.44
C GLN A 22 7.28 -3.59 -10.05
N CYS A 23 6.25 -4.41 -9.90
CA CYS A 23 5.55 -4.61 -8.63
C CYS A 23 6.44 -5.29 -7.57
N SER A 24 7.32 -6.21 -7.98
CA SER A 24 8.31 -6.82 -7.08
C SER A 24 9.35 -5.80 -6.62
N CYS A 25 9.89 -4.99 -7.54
CA CYS A 25 10.76 -3.87 -7.20
C CYS A 25 10.07 -2.90 -6.22
N SER A 26 8.80 -2.59 -6.46
CA SER A 26 8.04 -1.63 -5.65
C SER A 26 7.92 -2.07 -4.19
N ILE A 27 7.57 -3.33 -3.93
CA ILE A 27 7.44 -3.82 -2.55
C ILE A 27 8.79 -3.92 -1.83
N ASP A 28 9.87 -4.17 -2.57
CA ASP A 28 11.22 -4.13 -2.02
C ASP A 28 11.60 -2.71 -1.58
N VAL A 29 11.33 -1.69 -2.41
CA VAL A 29 11.55 -0.28 -2.05
C VAL A 29 10.70 0.11 -0.85
N ILE A 30 9.41 -0.23 -0.83
CA ILE A 30 8.52 0.07 0.31
C ILE A 30 9.07 -0.55 1.60
N ALA A 31 9.55 -1.79 1.55
CA ALA A 31 10.11 -2.47 2.72
C ALA A 31 11.40 -1.83 3.24
N THR A 32 12.13 -1.05 2.43
CA THR A 32 13.29 -0.28 2.90
C THR A 32 12.92 0.99 3.68
N ILE A 33 11.69 1.49 3.50
CA ILE A 33 11.22 2.76 4.08
C ILE A 33 10.30 2.49 5.26
N LEU A 34 9.41 1.49 5.12
CA LEU A 34 8.35 1.23 6.06
C LEU A 34 8.57 -0.13 6.75
N PRO A 35 8.75 -0.16 8.09
CA PRO A 35 8.82 -1.41 8.83
C PRO A 35 7.56 -2.25 8.63
N TYR A 36 7.71 -3.57 8.66
CA TYR A 36 6.62 -4.53 8.38
C TYR A 36 5.34 -4.25 9.19
N GLU A 37 5.47 -4.01 10.50
CA GLU A 37 4.31 -3.73 11.36
C GLU A 37 3.55 -2.46 10.95
N ARG A 38 4.27 -1.43 10.50
CA ARG A 38 3.68 -0.18 10.00
C ARG A 38 3.00 -0.39 8.66
N TYR A 39 3.59 -1.21 7.79
CA TYR A 39 2.97 -1.62 6.52
C TYR A 39 1.63 -2.34 6.77
N VAL A 40 1.62 -3.38 7.61
CA VAL A 40 0.40 -4.16 7.90
C VAL A 40 -0.67 -3.29 8.54
N THR A 41 -0.27 -2.38 9.44
CA THR A 41 -1.19 -1.41 10.03
C THR A 41 -1.82 -0.53 8.96
N ALA A 42 -1.01 0.06 8.07
CA ALA A 42 -1.51 0.94 7.01
C ALA A 42 -2.39 0.20 5.98
N GLU A 43 -2.03 -1.04 5.61
CA GLU A 43 -2.84 -1.91 4.74
C GLU A 43 -4.20 -2.24 5.37
N THR A 44 -4.20 -2.54 6.67
CA THR A 44 -5.43 -2.78 7.44
C THR A 44 -6.30 -1.53 7.50
N VAL A 45 -5.70 -0.37 7.78
CA VAL A 45 -6.42 0.92 7.76
C VAL A 45 -6.99 1.19 6.37
N ALA A 46 -6.24 0.92 5.30
CA ALA A 46 -6.70 1.10 3.93
C ALA A 46 -7.91 0.22 3.60
N SER A 47 -7.90 -1.06 4.02
CA SER A 47 -8.99 -1.99 3.76
C SER A 47 -10.27 -1.61 4.51
N VAL A 48 -10.18 -1.15 5.76
CA VAL A 48 -11.33 -0.70 6.54
C VAL A 48 -11.84 0.65 6.04
N ASN A 49 -10.94 1.55 5.63
CA ASN A 49 -11.30 2.87 5.11
C ASN A 49 -12.13 2.75 3.80
N GLN A 50 -11.87 1.75 2.97
CA GLN A 50 -12.66 1.50 1.75
C GLN A 50 -14.06 0.93 2.02
N GLN A 51 -14.37 0.51 3.25
CA GLN A 51 -15.71 -0.01 3.59
C GLN A 51 -16.75 1.13 3.63
N ALA A 52 -17.92 0.86 3.05
CA ALA A 52 -19.06 1.76 3.13
C ALA A 52 -19.68 1.77 4.54
N GLY A 53 -20.34 2.88 4.89
CA GLY A 53 -21.05 3.02 6.17
C GLY A 53 -20.24 3.70 7.28
N GLN A 54 -20.79 3.64 8.49
CA GLN A 54 -20.33 4.44 9.64
C GLN A 54 -18.91 4.07 10.11
N VAL A 55 -18.54 2.79 10.00
CA VAL A 55 -17.21 2.28 10.41
C VAL A 55 -16.09 2.86 9.54
N GLY A 56 -16.23 2.80 8.21
CA GLY A 56 -15.27 3.43 7.29
C GLY A 56 -15.21 4.95 7.47
N ALA A 57 -16.34 5.60 7.74
CA ALA A 57 -16.40 7.04 8.02
C ALA A 57 -15.66 7.42 9.31
N LEU A 58 -15.81 6.64 10.38
CA LEU A 58 -15.09 6.85 11.63
C LEU A 58 -13.57 6.71 11.43
N MET A 59 -13.13 5.67 10.71
CA MET A 59 -11.71 5.45 10.44
C MET A 59 -11.07 6.58 9.62
N ARG A 60 -11.79 7.19 8.67
CA ARG A 60 -11.30 8.37 7.92
C ARG A 60 -11.01 9.59 8.78
N ASN A 61 -11.66 9.66 9.95
CA ASN A 61 -11.66 10.84 10.81
C ASN A 61 -10.66 10.75 11.96
N THR A 62 -9.88 9.66 12.08
CA THR A 62 -8.83 9.56 13.10
C THR A 62 -7.47 9.99 12.54
N ASP A 63 -6.70 10.72 13.34
CA ASP A 63 -5.36 11.17 12.94
C ASP A 63 -4.40 9.98 12.75
N ALA A 64 -4.48 8.97 13.63
CA ALA A 64 -3.68 7.76 13.51
C ALA A 64 -3.89 7.01 12.18
N ALA A 65 -5.13 6.96 11.67
CA ALA A 65 -5.42 6.35 10.37
C ALA A 65 -4.85 7.19 9.21
N ARG A 66 -4.95 8.51 9.31
CA ARG A 66 -4.38 9.43 8.31
C ARG A 66 -2.87 9.32 8.25
N ASP A 67 -2.21 9.29 9.41
CA ASP A 67 -0.76 9.18 9.52
C ASP A 67 -0.26 7.85 8.92
N ALA A 68 -0.87 6.72 9.28
CA ALA A 68 -0.53 5.42 8.72
C ALA A 68 -0.68 5.38 7.18
N LEU A 69 -1.75 5.98 6.65
CA LEU A 69 -1.96 6.07 5.20
C LEU A 69 -0.97 7.03 4.52
N GLN A 70 -0.60 8.13 5.17
CA GLN A 70 0.39 9.07 4.63
C GLN A 70 1.79 8.45 4.55
N GLU A 71 2.22 7.72 5.58
CA GLU A 71 3.49 7.00 5.58
C GLU A 71 3.55 5.99 4.43
N LEU A 72 2.49 5.18 4.26
CA LEU A 72 2.40 4.22 3.17
C LEU A 72 2.41 4.91 1.80
N ARG A 73 1.66 6.01 1.62
CA ARG A 73 1.65 6.77 0.36
C ARG A 73 3.01 7.37 0.01
N ARG A 74 3.78 7.84 0.99
CA ARG A 74 5.14 8.34 0.77
C ARG A 74 6.07 7.23 0.29
N ALA A 75 6.03 6.05 0.92
CA ALA A 75 6.81 4.90 0.49
C ALA A 75 6.41 4.42 -0.92
N GLN A 76 5.11 4.42 -1.23
CA GLN A 76 4.59 4.09 -2.57
C GLN A 76 5.03 5.10 -3.63
N ALA A 77 5.09 6.39 -3.31
CA ALA A 77 5.54 7.42 -4.24
C ALA A 77 7.03 7.25 -4.62
N GLU A 78 7.89 6.94 -3.64
CA GLU A 78 9.30 6.61 -3.90
C GLU A 78 9.43 5.37 -4.78
N ALA A 79 8.65 4.33 -4.48
CA ALA A 79 8.62 3.10 -5.25
C ALA A 79 8.14 3.33 -6.69
N GLN A 80 7.14 4.20 -6.89
CA GLN A 80 6.66 4.60 -8.22
C GLN A 80 7.80 5.23 -9.04
N VAL A 81 8.53 6.19 -8.48
CA VAL A 81 9.62 6.87 -9.20
C VAL A 81 10.77 5.91 -9.55
N ARG A 82 11.05 4.92 -8.69
CA ARG A 82 12.20 4.02 -8.85
C ARG A 82 11.93 2.79 -9.71
N CYS A 83 10.68 2.31 -9.74
CA CYS A 83 10.36 1.00 -10.29
C CYS A 83 9.41 1.03 -11.50
N PHE A 84 8.72 2.15 -11.75
CA PHE A 84 7.71 2.27 -12.81
C PHE A 84 8.01 3.45 -13.74
#